data_AF-A0A7C7EFD6-F1
#
_entry.id   AF-A0A7C7EFD6-F1
#
_cell.length_a   1.000
_cell.length_b   1.000
_cell.length_c   1.000
_cell.angle_alpha   90.00
_cell.angle_beta   90.00
_cell.angle_gamma   90.00
#
_symmetry.space_group_name_H-M   'P 1'
#
loop_
_entity.id
_entity.type
_entity.pdbx_description
1 polymer ?
#
loop_
_entity_poly.entity_id
_entity_poly.type
_entity_poly.pdbx_seq_one_letter_code
_entity_poly.pdbx_strand_id
1 'polypeptide(L)'
;VIHRNTYLNSPDYLNQAFQVKNIPNWFFAGQISGVEGYVESAASGINAAINMYHYIKTNAVKPLPVHSMMGAMSQYISHYHHQFVPMNANFGLLEEVKAKKQERKKIYHDRAIEAIQNYIKENL
;
A
#
# COMPACT_ATOMS: atom_id res chain seq x y z
N VAL A 1 18.85 -6.47 -3.01
CA VAL A 1 19.95 -6.93 -2.11
C VAL A 1 19.80 -8.44 -1.95
N ILE A 2 20.89 -9.22 -1.87
CA ILE A 2 20.78 -10.67 -1.63
C ILE A 2 20.94 -10.92 -0.13
N HIS A 3 19.81 -11.13 0.55
CA HIS A 3 19.78 -11.58 1.94
C HIS A 3 18.56 -12.46 2.17
N ARG A 4 18.57 -13.22 3.25
CA ARG A 4 17.41 -14.03 3.64
C ARG A 4 16.28 -13.11 4.12
N ASN A 5 15.10 -13.27 3.52
CA ASN A 5 13.86 -12.60 3.92
C ASN A 5 12.72 -13.61 4.06
N THR A 6 11.88 -13.43 5.06
CA THR A 6 10.62 -14.17 5.22
C THR A 6 9.47 -13.23 4.89
N TYR A 7 8.66 -13.59 3.91
CA TYR A 7 7.51 -12.82 3.46
C TYR A 7 6.45 -13.75 2.86
N LEU A 8 5.20 -13.30 2.85
CA LEU A 8 4.08 -14.00 2.23
C LEU A 8 4.13 -13.83 0.71
N ASN A 9 3.55 -14.77 -0.04
CA ASN A 9 3.14 -14.47 -1.42
C ASN A 9 1.89 -13.58 -1.40
N SER A 10 2.05 -12.34 -0.95
CA SER A 10 0.96 -11.42 -0.62
C SER A 10 -0.10 -11.27 -1.71
N PRO A 11 0.22 -11.26 -3.02
CA PRO A 11 -0.78 -11.20 -4.08
C PRO A 11 -1.84 -12.28 -4.00
N ASP A 12 -1.49 -13.47 -3.50
CA ASP A 12 -2.42 -14.59 -3.37
C ASP A 12 -3.29 -14.43 -2.12
N TYR A 13 -2.70 -13.96 -1.01
CA TYR A 13 -3.32 -14.04 0.31
C TYR A 13 -3.89 -12.73 0.85
N LEU A 14 -3.34 -11.58 0.45
CA LEU A 14 -3.68 -10.27 0.99
C LEU A 14 -4.45 -9.43 -0.05
N ASN A 15 -5.43 -8.66 0.42
CA ASN A 15 -6.05 -7.60 -0.37
C ASN A 15 -5.31 -6.26 -0.16
N GLN A 16 -5.77 -5.20 -0.82
CA GLN A 16 -5.19 -3.85 -0.72
C GLN A 16 -5.23 -3.27 0.71
N ALA A 17 -6.07 -3.80 1.59
CA ALA A 17 -6.15 -3.38 2.97
C ALA A 17 -5.14 -4.08 3.89
N PHE A 18 -4.18 -4.84 3.34
CA PHE A 18 -3.29 -5.74 4.08
C PHE A 18 -4.04 -6.84 4.86
N GLN A 19 -5.29 -7.11 4.49
CA GLN A 19 -6.17 -8.10 5.12
C GLN A 19 -6.08 -9.43 4.38
N VAL A 20 -6.13 -10.54 5.11
CA VAL A 20 -6.18 -11.88 4.53
C VAL A 20 -7.54 -12.10 3.85
N LYS A 21 -7.53 -12.44 2.56
CA LYS A 21 -8.74 -12.61 1.74
C LYS A 21 -9.72 -13.65 2.29
N ASN A 22 -9.20 -14.78 2.78
CA ASN A 22 -10.00 -15.90 3.27
C ASN A 22 -10.21 -15.89 4.79
N ILE A 23 -9.52 -15.02 5.52
CA ILE A 23 -9.63 -14.89 6.98
C ILE A 23 -9.69 -13.39 7.30
N PRO A 24 -10.84 -12.72 7.09
CA PRO A 24 -10.93 -11.26 7.13
C PRO A 24 -10.57 -10.62 8.49
N ASN A 25 -10.49 -11.39 9.57
CA ASN A 25 -10.05 -10.91 10.87
C ASN A 25 -8.52 -10.75 10.99
N TRP A 26 -7.74 -11.19 9.99
CA TRP A 26 -6.29 -11.17 10.02
C TRP A 26 -5.71 -10.11 9.09
N PHE A 27 -4.73 -9.36 9.59
CA PHE A 27 -4.02 -8.33 8.86
C PHE A 27 -2.50 -8.52 9.03
N PHE A 28 -1.75 -8.36 7.94
CA PHE A 28 -0.28 -8.50 7.94
C PHE A 28 0.36 -7.26 7.36
N ALA A 29 1.27 -6.63 8.10
CA ALA A 29 1.98 -5.43 7.68
C ALA A 29 3.48 -5.54 8.02
N GLY A 30 4.29 -4.65 7.44
CA GLY A 30 5.75 -4.71 7.54
C GLY A 30 6.36 -5.74 6.59
N GLN A 31 7.62 -6.09 6.81
CA GLN A 31 8.39 -6.96 5.92
C GLN A 31 7.65 -8.26 5.54
N ILE A 32 6.89 -8.84 6.47
CA ILE A 32 6.13 -10.08 6.23
C ILE A 32 5.07 -9.94 5.12
N SER A 33 4.55 -8.74 4.87
CA SER A 33 3.61 -8.45 3.78
C SER A 33 4.28 -8.16 2.44
N GLY A 34 5.61 -8.15 2.37
CA GLY A 34 6.37 -7.87 1.15
C GLY A 34 6.64 -6.39 0.88
N VAL A 35 6.65 -5.55 1.92
CA VAL A 35 7.26 -4.20 1.83
C VAL A 35 8.71 -4.25 2.30
N GLU A 36 9.58 -3.38 1.78
CA GLU A 36 11.00 -3.31 2.14
C GLU A 36 11.37 -1.90 2.61
N GLY A 37 11.97 -1.79 3.81
CA GLY A 37 12.37 -0.52 4.42
C GLY A 37 11.56 -0.14 5.67
N TYR A 38 12.15 0.69 6.52
CA TYR A 38 11.55 1.09 7.80
C TYR A 38 10.30 1.95 7.61
N VAL A 39 10.37 2.90 6.67
CA VAL A 39 9.28 3.84 6.39
C VAL A 39 8.11 3.11 5.76
N GLU A 40 8.37 2.18 4.84
CA GLU A 40 7.40 1.33 4.18
C GLU A 40 6.74 0.36 5.17
N SER A 41 7.52 -0.18 6.11
CA SER A 41 6.99 -1.02 7.18
C SER A 41 6.07 -0.24 8.12
N ALA A 42 6.45 0.98 8.51
CA ALA A 42 5.58 1.84 9.31
C ALA A 42 4.31 2.23 8.54
N ALA A 43 4.44 2.58 7.26
CA ALA A 43 3.34 2.98 6.39
C ALA A 43 2.32 1.85 6.18
N SER A 44 2.79 0.62 5.94
CA SER A 44 1.92 -0.55 5.84
C SER A 44 1.19 -0.83 7.16
N GLY A 45 1.86 -0.66 8.30
CA GLY A 45 1.24 -0.78 9.63
C GLY A 45 0.09 0.21 9.83
N ILE A 46 0.32 1.48 9.48
CA ILE A 46 -0.73 2.53 9.53
C ILE A 46 -1.91 2.17 8.61
N ASN A 47 -1.63 1.78 7.36
CA ASN A 47 -2.67 1.41 6.40
C ASN A 47 -3.50 0.20 6.87
N ALA A 48 -2.85 -0.85 7.36
CA ALA A 48 -3.50 -2.02 7.93
C ALA A 48 -4.36 -1.66 9.16
N ALA A 49 -3.86 -0.80 10.05
CA ALA A 49 -4.59 -0.37 11.25
C ALA A 49 -5.84 0.46 10.92
N ILE A 50 -5.74 1.40 9.97
CA ILE A 50 -6.90 2.18 9.47
C ILE A 50 -7.96 1.24 8.91
N ASN A 51 -7.57 0.24 8.11
CA ASN A 51 -8.50 -0.71 7.54
C ASN A 51 -9.09 -1.68 8.56
N MET A 52 -8.30 -2.11 9.55
CA MET A 52 -8.79 -2.90 10.68
C MET A 52 -9.84 -2.12 11.48
N TYR A 53 -9.62 -0.83 11.72
CA TYR A 53 -10.60 0.04 12.36
C TYR A 53 -11.91 0.11 11.56
N HIS A 54 -11.84 0.34 10.24
CA HIS A 54 -13.02 0.30 9.38
C HIS A 54 -13.73 -1.05 9.42
N TYR A 55 -12.99 -2.14 9.32
CA TYR A 55 -13.55 -3.48 9.33
C TYR A 55 -14.29 -3.78 10.64
N ILE A 56 -13.71 -3.41 11.80
CA ILE A 56 -14.38 -3.56 13.10
C ILE A 56 -15.67 -2.74 13.19
N LYS A 57 -15.70 -1.54 12.59
CA LYS A 57 -16.85 -0.62 12.67
C LYS A 57 -17.96 -0.92 11.68
N THR A 58 -17.61 -1.31 10.45
CA THR A 58 -18.56 -1.38 9.32
C THR A 58 -18.51 -2.70 8.57
N ASN A 59 -17.72 -3.68 9.03
CA ASN A 59 -17.49 -4.95 8.34
C ASN A 59 -17.00 -4.79 6.88
N ALA A 60 -16.32 -3.67 6.61
CA ALA A 60 -15.77 -3.34 5.30
C ALA A 60 -14.41 -2.66 5.45
N VAL A 61 -13.51 -2.90 4.52
CA VAL A 61 -12.21 -2.23 4.44
C VAL A 61 -12.28 -1.06 3.45
N LYS A 62 -11.42 -0.07 3.65
CA LYS A 62 -11.31 1.12 2.80
C LYS A 62 -9.82 1.41 2.54
N PRO A 63 -9.17 0.75 1.57
CA PRO A 63 -7.74 0.93 1.32
C PRO A 63 -7.36 2.38 1.01
N LEU A 64 -6.13 2.76 1.35
CA LEU A 64 -5.59 4.08 0.97
C LEU A 64 -5.53 4.25 -0.55
N PRO A 65 -5.70 5.48 -1.07
CA PRO A 65 -5.79 5.73 -2.51
C PRO A 65 -4.46 5.44 -3.22
N VAL A 66 -4.54 4.74 -4.37
CA VAL A 66 -3.39 4.32 -5.19
C VAL A 66 -2.58 5.48 -5.78
N HIS A 67 -3.14 6.68 -5.79
CA HIS A 67 -2.43 7.91 -6.17
C HIS A 67 -1.41 8.38 -5.13
N SER A 68 -1.49 7.87 -3.90
CA SER A 68 -0.48 8.03 -2.86
C SER A 68 0.53 6.89 -2.89
N MET A 69 1.76 7.12 -2.43
CA MET A 69 2.76 6.05 -2.34
C MET A 69 2.31 4.90 -1.41
N MET A 70 1.59 5.21 -0.33
CA MET A 70 1.08 4.21 0.61
C MET A 70 0.02 3.31 -0.04
N GLY A 71 -0.90 3.89 -0.81
CA GLY A 71 -1.91 3.13 -1.54
C GLY A 71 -1.31 2.38 -2.73
N ALA A 72 -0.35 2.95 -3.45
CA ALA A 72 0.35 2.29 -4.54
C ALA A 72 1.12 1.04 -4.07
N MET A 73 1.79 1.14 -2.92
CA MET A 73 2.44 -0.01 -2.26
C MET A 73 1.43 -1.10 -1.85
N SER A 74 0.28 -0.69 -1.32
CA SER A 74 -0.82 -1.59 -0.97
C SER A 74 -1.40 -2.29 -2.21
N GLN A 75 -1.52 -1.59 -3.33
CA GLN A 75 -1.88 -2.17 -4.62
C GLN A 75 -0.80 -3.14 -5.11
N TYR A 76 0.48 -2.78 -5.01
CA TYR A 76 1.56 -3.66 -5.43
C TYR A 76 1.54 -5.01 -4.70
N ILE A 77 1.42 -5.02 -3.37
CA ILE A 77 1.46 -6.27 -2.60
C ILE A 77 0.20 -7.15 -2.80
N SER A 78 -0.89 -6.61 -3.33
CA SER A 78 -2.15 -7.34 -3.48
C SER A 78 -2.49 -7.75 -4.92
N HIS A 79 -1.84 -7.16 -5.92
CA HIS A 79 -2.08 -7.48 -7.32
C HIS A 79 -1.21 -8.63 -7.80
N TYR A 80 -1.70 -9.40 -8.77
CA TYR A 80 -0.98 -10.54 -9.32
C TYR A 80 0.37 -10.11 -9.91
N HIS A 81 1.40 -10.89 -9.56
CA HIS A 81 2.73 -10.84 -10.17
C HIS A 81 3.12 -12.26 -10.54
N HIS A 82 3.78 -12.46 -11.69
CA HIS A 82 4.32 -13.77 -12.05
C HIS A 82 5.37 -14.25 -11.03
N GLN A 83 6.17 -13.32 -10.53
CA GLN A 83 7.15 -13.56 -9.47
C GLN A 83 7.11 -12.37 -8.50
N PHE A 84 6.41 -12.56 -7.38
CA PHE A 84 6.33 -11.54 -6.33
C PHE A 84 7.65 -11.45 -5.57
N VAL A 85 8.12 -10.23 -5.33
CA VAL A 85 9.28 -9.92 -4.49
C VAL A 85 8.97 -8.71 -3.62
N PRO A 86 9.57 -8.58 -2.43
CA PRO A 86 9.42 -7.39 -1.63
C PRO A 86 9.87 -6.13 -2.37
N MET A 87 9.20 -5.00 -2.12
CA MET A 87 9.44 -3.74 -2.82
C MET A 87 9.50 -2.57 -1.84
N ASN A 88 10.39 -1.62 -2.12
CA ASN A 88 10.45 -0.34 -1.42
C ASN A 88 9.67 0.74 -2.18
N ALA A 89 9.44 1.89 -1.54
CA ALA A 89 8.74 3.00 -2.18
C ALA A 89 9.54 3.54 -3.38
N ASN A 90 8.92 3.52 -4.57
CA ASN A 90 9.50 4.07 -5.77
C ASN A 90 8.43 4.64 -6.72
N PHE A 91 8.78 5.66 -7.51
CA PHE A 91 7.83 6.32 -8.42
C PHE A 91 7.29 5.41 -9.54
N GLY A 92 7.89 4.25 -9.79
CA GLY A 92 7.40 3.27 -10.76
C GLY A 92 6.10 2.58 -10.32
N LEU A 93 5.75 2.66 -9.04
CA LEU A 93 4.47 2.16 -8.52
C LEU A 93 3.30 3.11 -8.80
N LEU A 94 3.59 4.37 -9.12
CA LEU A 94 2.58 5.38 -9.40
C LEU A 94 2.30 5.44 -10.90
N GLU A 95 1.06 5.74 -11.26
CA GLU A 95 0.66 5.99 -12.64
C GLU A 95 1.54 7.09 -13.26
N GLU A 96 2.03 6.85 -14.48
CA GLU A 96 3.02 7.70 -15.15
C GLU A 96 2.49 9.11 -15.42
N VAL A 97 3.31 10.12 -15.10
CA VAL A 97 3.03 11.52 -15.41
C VAL A 97 3.88 11.98 -16.58
N LYS A 98 3.22 12.39 -17.66
CA LYS A 98 3.87 12.99 -18.84
C LYS A 98 4.23 14.46 -18.57
N ALA A 99 5.39 14.69 -17.99
CA ALA A 99 5.94 16.03 -17.75
C ALA A 99 7.48 16.02 -17.76
N LYS A 100 8.10 17.21 -17.74
CA LYS A 100 9.56 17.32 -17.59
C LYS A 100 10.00 16.71 -16.26
N LYS A 101 11.19 16.09 -16.23
CA LYS A 101 11.71 15.35 -15.05
C LYS A 101 11.60 16.12 -13.72
N GLN A 102 11.83 17.43 -13.74
CA GLN A 102 11.75 18.31 -12.56
C GLN A 102 10.30 18.51 -12.08
N GLU A 103 9.34 18.63 -13.00
CA GLU A 103 7.92 18.87 -12.69
C GLU A 103 7.22 17.60 -12.20
N ARG A 104 7.61 16.43 -12.70
CA ARG A 104 6.97 15.15 -12.33
C ARG A 104 6.89 14.92 -10.83
N LYS A 105 7.97 15.19 -10.09
CA LYS A 105 8.01 14.98 -8.63
C LYS A 105 6.98 15.85 -7.90
N LYS A 106 6.83 17.10 -8.34
CA LYS A 106 5.82 18.01 -7.79
C LYS A 106 4.41 17.52 -8.10
N ILE A 107 4.15 17.08 -9.33
CA ILE A 107 2.84 16.53 -9.72
C ILE A 107 2.50 15.28 -8.89
N TYR A 108 3.46 14.36 -8.70
CA TYR A 108 3.26 13.20 -7.84
C TYR A 108 2.94 13.59 -6.39
N HIS A 109 3.66 14.57 -5.85
CA HIS A 109 3.41 15.09 -4.51
C HIS A 109 2.00 15.67 -4.39
N ASP A 110 1.65 16.62 -5.27
CA ASP A 110 0.39 17.34 -5.21
C ASP A 110 -0.80 16.36 -5.35
N ARG A 111 -0.72 15.42 -6.30
CA ARG A 111 -1.70 14.35 -6.49
C ARG A 111 -1.83 13.44 -5.26
N ALA A 112 -0.72 13.08 -4.62
CA ALA A 112 -0.73 12.24 -3.43
C ALA A 112 -1.37 12.95 -2.23
N ILE A 113 -1.03 14.22 -2.01
CA ILE A 113 -1.59 15.03 -0.91
C ILE A 113 -3.08 15.21 -1.10
N GLU A 114 -3.52 15.58 -2.31
CA GLU A 114 -4.95 15.74 -2.62
C GLU A 114 -5.72 14.43 -2.37
N ALA A 115 -5.21 13.29 -2.86
CA ALA A 115 -5.84 11.99 -2.68
C ALA A 115 -5.96 11.60 -1.20
N ILE A 116 -4.90 11.80 -0.39
CA ILE A 116 -4.94 11.50 1.05
C ILE A 116 -5.90 12.44 1.79
N GLN A 117 -5.91 13.74 1.47
CA GLN A 117 -6.81 14.70 2.11
C GLN A 117 -8.28 14.38 1.83
N ASN A 118 -8.61 13.99 0.59
CA ASN A 118 -9.97 13.57 0.24
C ASN A 118 -10.33 12.27 0.95
N TYR A 119 -9.42 11.29 0.98
CA TYR A 119 -9.62 10.04 1.71
C TYR A 119 -9.91 10.29 3.19
N ILE A 120 -9.14 11.17 3.86
CA ILE A 120 -9.37 11.50 5.28
C ILE A 120 -10.77 12.06 5.45
N LYS A 121 -11.17 13.09 4.69
CA LYS A 121 -12.49 13.74 4.81
C LYS A 121 -13.67 12.77 4.63
N GLU A 122 -13.52 11.77 3.76
CA GLU A 122 -14.59 10.83 3.41
C GLU A 122 -14.67 9.62 4.36
N ASN A 123 -13.56 9.30 5.04
CA ASN A 123 -13.41 8.01 5.72
C ASN A 123 -12.99 8.10 7.19
N LEU A 124 -12.35 9.18 7.64
CA LEU A 124 -11.85 9.35 9.00
C LEU A 124 -12.46 10.58 9.68
#